data_AF-A0A1T3NT57-F1
#
_entry.id   AF-A0A1T3NT57-F1
#
_cell.length_a   1.000
_cell.length_b   1.000
_cell.length_c   1.000
_cell.angle_alpha   90.00
_cell.angle_beta   90.00
_cell.angle_gamma   90.00
#
_symmetry.space_group_name_H-M   'P 1'
#
loop_
_entity.id
_entity.type
_entity.pdbx_description
1 polymer ?
#
loop_
_entity_poly.entity_id
_entity_poly.type
_entity_poly.pdbx_seq_one_letter_code
_entity_poly.pdbx_strand_id
1 'polypeptide(L)'
;MRLWLTYLAFMSSVGLTNRTSDVWRSARVADDVMLAFRALPLSDPARRGLVRAMALVAIQMWCMSIVIAVSPWFAADGESPAAFWGYLSLIAFMVALAVAVVELTVILFNRPRNVVAPHMRAERGVLR
;
A
#
# COMPACT_ATOMS: atom_id res chain seq x y z
N MET A 1 -5.08 -24.97 0.15
CA MET A 1 -5.21 -23.78 1.02
C MET A 1 -4.37 -22.58 0.58
N ARG A 2 -3.29 -22.71 -0.22
CA ARG A 2 -2.47 -21.54 -0.62
C ARG A 2 -2.95 -20.78 -1.87
N LEU A 3 -3.57 -21.48 -2.84
CA LEU A 3 -4.08 -20.86 -4.08
C LEU A 3 -5.14 -19.77 -3.84
N TRP A 4 -6.02 -19.95 -2.86
CA TRP A 4 -7.04 -18.94 -2.55
C TRP A 4 -6.43 -17.68 -1.92
N LEU A 5 -5.37 -17.80 -1.12
CA LEU A 5 -4.65 -16.65 -0.56
C LEU A 5 -4.00 -15.83 -1.66
N THR A 6 -3.32 -16.47 -2.60
CA THR A 6 -2.71 -15.81 -3.75
C THR A 6 -3.78 -15.13 -4.62
N TYR A 7 -4.89 -15.82 -4.88
CA TYR A 7 -6.02 -15.27 -5.64
C TYR A 7 -6.62 -14.05 -4.95
N LEU A 8 -6.91 -14.14 -3.64
CA LEU A 8 -7.44 -13.00 -2.87
C LEU A 8 -6.46 -11.82 -2.86
N ALA A 9 -5.18 -12.07 -2.57
CA ALA A 9 -4.16 -11.01 -2.55
C ALA A 9 -4.06 -10.31 -3.91
N PHE A 10 -4.06 -11.08 -5.00
CA PHE A 10 -4.06 -10.54 -6.36
C PHE A 10 -5.32 -9.72 -6.65
N MET A 11 -6.52 -10.26 -6.37
CA MET A 11 -7.78 -9.56 -6.61
C MET A 11 -7.91 -8.29 -5.77
N SER A 12 -7.45 -8.31 -4.52
CA SER A 12 -7.36 -7.13 -3.65
C SER A 12 -6.41 -6.08 -4.23
N SER A 13 -5.24 -6.50 -4.75
CA SER A 13 -4.28 -5.58 -5.38
C SER A 13 -4.85 -4.92 -6.64
N VAL A 14 -5.54 -5.70 -7.48
CA VAL A 14 -6.24 -5.19 -8.68
C VAL A 14 -7.34 -4.20 -8.29
N GLY A 15 -8.21 -4.57 -7.35
CA GLY A 15 -9.29 -3.71 -6.88
C GLY A 15 -8.77 -2.40 -6.27
N LEU A 16 -7.72 -2.47 -5.45
CA LEU A 16 -7.09 -1.31 -4.84
C LEU A 16 -6.41 -0.42 -5.89
N THR A 17 -5.77 -1.00 -6.90
CA THR A 17 -5.15 -0.26 -8.02
C THR A 17 -6.21 0.49 -8.82
N ASN A 18 -7.31 -0.17 -9.17
CA ASN A 18 -8.43 0.45 -9.87
C ASN A 18 -9.01 1.61 -9.07
N ARG A 19 -9.27 1.39 -7.77
CA ARG A 19 -9.81 2.43 -6.90
C ARG A 19 -8.84 3.60 -6.74
N THR A 20 -7.55 3.32 -6.64
CA THR A 20 -6.51 4.34 -6.58
C THR A 20 -6.45 5.15 -7.88
N SER A 21 -6.57 4.50 -9.04
CA SER A 21 -6.63 5.18 -10.33
C SER A 21 -7.85 6.11 -10.42
N ASP A 22 -9.01 5.68 -9.94
CA ASP A 22 -10.22 6.52 -9.90
C ASP A 22 -10.03 7.73 -8.97
N VAL A 23 -9.47 7.51 -7.78
CA VAL A 23 -9.07 8.58 -6.85
C VAL A 23 -8.09 9.53 -7.52
N TRP A 24 -7.12 9.02 -8.28
CA TRP A 24 -6.12 9.85 -8.96
C TRP A 24 -6.73 10.78 -10.01
N ARG A 25 -7.80 10.32 -10.67
CA ARG A 25 -8.49 11.04 -11.75
C ARG A 25 -9.58 11.97 -11.25
N SER A 26 -10.18 11.72 -10.09
CA SER A 26 -11.37 12.44 -9.63
C SER A 26 -11.34 12.78 -8.14
N ALA A 27 -11.44 14.09 -7.85
CA ALA A 27 -11.54 14.60 -6.48
C ALA A 27 -12.79 14.07 -5.75
N ARG A 28 -13.92 13.93 -6.48
CA ARG A 28 -15.17 13.39 -5.91
C ARG A 28 -14.98 11.98 -5.37
N VAL A 29 -14.22 11.15 -6.08
CA VAL A 29 -13.94 9.77 -5.65
C VAL A 29 -13.04 9.76 -4.41
N ALA A 30 -12.08 10.68 -4.31
CA ALA A 30 -11.27 10.87 -3.11
C ALA A 30 -12.14 11.20 -1.88
N ASP A 31 -13.14 12.06 -2.05
CA ASP A 31 -14.09 12.42 -0.99
C ASP A 31 -14.95 11.21 -0.57
N ASP A 32 -15.45 10.43 -1.52
CA ASP A 32 -16.22 9.21 -1.24
C ASP A 32 -15.39 8.19 -0.46
N VAL A 33 -14.11 8.01 -0.81
CA VAL A 33 -13.20 7.12 -0.06
C VAL A 33 -12.92 7.68 1.34
N MET A 34 -12.77 8.99 1.49
CA MET A 34 -12.62 9.63 2.80
C MET A 34 -13.85 9.39 3.69
N LEU A 35 -15.05 9.40 3.11
CA LEU A 35 -16.29 9.03 3.80
C LEU A 35 -16.28 7.58 4.26
N ALA A 36 -15.79 6.65 3.44
CA ALA A 36 -15.64 5.24 3.82
C ALA A 36 -14.68 5.06 5.01
N PHE A 37 -13.64 5.90 5.12
CA PHE A 37 -12.74 5.92 6.26
C PHE A 37 -13.32 6.55 7.52
N ARG A 38 -14.56 7.06 7.53
CA ARG A 38 -15.18 7.61 8.75
C ARG A 38 -15.32 6.59 9.87
N ALA A 39 -15.39 5.30 9.54
CA ALA A 39 -15.40 4.22 10.51
C ALA A 39 -14.08 4.11 11.29
N LEU A 40 -12.97 4.64 10.75
CA LEU A 40 -11.70 4.67 11.45
C LEU A 40 -11.69 5.82 12.47
N PRO A 41 -11.22 5.59 13.71
CA PRO A 41 -11.11 6.60 14.77
C PRO A 41 -9.91 7.53 14.53
N LEU A 42 -9.88 8.16 13.35
CA LEU A 42 -8.82 9.05 12.89
C LEU A 42 -9.41 10.45 12.66
N SER A 43 -8.58 11.48 12.83
CA SER A 43 -8.95 12.86 12.50
C SER A 43 -9.10 13.04 10.98
N ASP A 44 -9.88 14.03 10.55
CA ASP A 44 -10.07 14.32 9.12
C ASP A 44 -8.77 14.53 8.34
N PRO A 45 -7.76 15.26 8.86
CA PRO A 45 -6.47 15.40 8.19
C PRO A 45 -5.72 14.07 8.02
N ALA A 46 -5.82 13.17 9.01
CA ALA A 46 -5.20 11.85 8.95
C ALA A 46 -5.90 10.95 7.93
N ARG A 47 -7.24 10.97 7.88
CA ARG A 47 -8.03 10.26 6.85
C ARG A 47 -7.71 10.78 5.45
N ARG A 48 -7.61 12.09 5.27
CA ARG A 48 -7.17 12.69 4.00
C ARG A 48 -5.75 12.28 3.63
N GLY A 49 -4.86 12.20 4.63
CA GLY A 49 -3.53 11.62 4.50
C GLY A 49 -3.55 10.20 3.93
N LEU A 50 -4.41 9.32 4.46
CA LEU A 50 -4.56 7.95 3.97
C LEU A 50 -5.01 7.91 2.51
N VAL A 51 -5.99 8.75 2.12
CA VAL A 51 -6.45 8.84 0.73
C VAL A 51 -5.30 9.25 -0.21
N ARG A 52 -4.45 10.20 0.20
CA ARG A 52 -3.26 10.61 -0.57
C ARG A 52 -2.23 9.50 -0.69
N ALA A 53 -2.06 8.69 0.34
CA ALA A 53 -1.11 7.59 0.38
C ALA A 53 -1.59 6.32 -0.35
N MET A 54 -2.83 6.28 -0.87
CA MET A 54 -3.41 5.07 -1.47
C MET A 54 -2.57 4.44 -2.58
N ALA A 55 -1.85 5.23 -3.38
CA ALA A 55 -0.95 4.69 -4.40
C ALA A 55 0.21 3.89 -3.81
N LEU A 56 0.76 4.33 -2.68
CA LEU A 56 1.79 3.59 -1.96
C LEU A 56 1.21 2.31 -1.35
N VAL A 57 0.00 2.37 -0.79
CA VAL A 57 -0.71 1.19 -0.27
C VAL A 57 -0.98 0.17 -1.39
N ALA A 58 -1.35 0.64 -2.59
CA ALA A 58 -1.54 -0.22 -3.75
C ALA A 58 -0.22 -0.92 -4.16
N ILE A 59 0.89 -0.19 -4.21
CA ILE A 59 2.21 -0.75 -4.48
C ILE A 59 2.60 -1.77 -3.41
N GLN A 60 2.37 -1.45 -2.13
CA GLN A 60 2.64 -2.34 -1.00
C GLN A 60 1.86 -3.66 -1.12
N MET A 61 0.58 -3.59 -1.51
CA MET A 61 -0.26 -4.78 -1.73
C MET A 61 0.24 -5.64 -2.90
N TRP A 62 0.72 -5.02 -3.98
CA TRP A 62 1.37 -5.76 -5.07
C TRP A 62 2.64 -6.47 -4.60
N CYS A 63 3.51 -5.78 -3.85
CA CYS A 63 4.72 -6.39 -3.30
C CYS A 63 4.38 -7.60 -2.41
N MET A 64 3.39 -7.47 -1.52
CA MET A 64 2.94 -8.59 -0.68
C MET A 64 2.34 -9.74 -1.51
N SER A 65 1.54 -9.42 -2.54
CA SER A 65 0.94 -10.43 -3.42
C SER A 65 2.00 -11.24 -4.17
N ILE A 66 3.07 -10.60 -4.64
CA ILE A 66 4.20 -11.26 -5.30
C ILE A 66 4.91 -12.20 -4.32
N VAL A 67 5.20 -11.74 -3.10
CA VAL A 67 5.83 -12.57 -2.06
C VAL A 67 4.97 -13.80 -1.74
N ILE A 68 3.66 -13.61 -1.57
CA ILE A 68 2.71 -14.71 -1.32
C ILE A 68 2.69 -15.69 -2.50
N ALA A 69 2.60 -15.18 -3.74
CA ALA A 69 2.52 -16.00 -4.95
C ALA A 69 3.77 -16.85 -5.19
N VAL A 70 4.94 -16.29 -4.89
CA VAL A 70 6.24 -16.89 -5.18
C VAL A 70 6.73 -17.78 -4.02
N SER A 71 6.25 -17.54 -2.80
CA SER A 71 6.60 -18.35 -1.61
C SER A 71 6.51 -19.88 -1.77
N PRO A 72 5.55 -20.48 -2.53
CA PRO A 72 5.45 -21.93 -2.63
C PRO A 72 6.53 -22.55 -3.52
N TRP A 73 6.95 -21.86 -4.57
CA TRP A 73 7.92 -22.36 -5.55
C TRP A 73 9.28 -22.63 -4.93
N PHE A 74 9.64 -21.84 -3.94
CA PHE A 74 10.91 -21.98 -3.25
C PHE A 74 10.81 -22.88 -2.02
N ALA A 75 9.60 -23.14 -1.49
CA ALA A 75 9.40 -23.99 -0.31
C ALA A 75 9.38 -25.48 -0.66
N ALA A 76 9.33 -25.82 -1.95
CA ALA A 76 9.33 -27.18 -2.47
C ALA A 76 10.75 -27.77 -2.61
N ASP A 77 11.79 -26.93 -2.67
CA ASP A 77 13.17 -27.37 -2.75
C ASP A 77 13.71 -27.64 -1.34
N GLY A 78 13.83 -28.92 -0.97
CA GLY A 78 14.41 -29.36 0.31
C GLY A 78 15.87 -28.95 0.52
N GLU A 79 16.53 -28.42 -0.51
CA GLU A 79 17.89 -27.89 -0.50
C GLU A 79 17.97 -26.36 -0.38
N SER A 80 16.83 -25.65 -0.36
CA SER A 80 16.85 -24.19 -0.25
C SER A 80 17.51 -23.76 1.08
N PRO A 81 18.65 -23.04 1.06
CA PRO A 81 19.37 -22.72 2.28
C PRO A 81 18.48 -21.87 3.19
N ALA A 82 18.27 -22.27 4.44
CA ALA A 82 17.49 -21.49 5.41
C ALA A 82 17.95 -20.02 5.50
N ALA A 83 19.23 -19.76 5.22
CA ALA A 83 19.80 -18.42 5.09
C ALA A 83 19.18 -17.60 3.95
N PHE A 84 18.94 -18.18 2.77
CA PHE A 84 18.29 -17.50 1.63
C PHE A 84 16.91 -16.96 2.02
N TRP A 85 16.13 -17.79 2.72
CA TRP A 85 14.82 -17.41 3.22
C TRP A 85 14.88 -16.32 4.29
N GLY A 86 15.83 -16.44 5.22
CA GLY A 86 16.09 -15.40 6.20
C GLY A 86 16.40 -14.05 5.54
N TYR A 87 17.26 -14.04 4.52
CA TYR A 87 17.60 -12.82 3.78
C TYR A 87 16.43 -12.27 2.96
N LEU A 88 15.68 -13.12 2.26
CA LEU A 88 14.52 -12.69 1.47
C LEU A 88 13.42 -12.08 2.35
N SER A 89 13.10 -12.72 3.47
CA SER A 89 12.13 -12.20 4.44
C SER A 89 12.61 -10.90 5.07
N LEU A 90 13.90 -10.78 5.39
CA LEU A 90 14.48 -9.54 5.89
C LEU A 90 14.38 -8.41 4.85
N ILE A 91 14.71 -8.68 3.59
CA ILE A 91 14.59 -7.69 2.50
C ILE A 91 13.12 -7.26 2.32
N ALA A 92 12.19 -8.21 2.26
CA ALA A 92 10.77 -7.92 2.13
C ALA A 92 10.26 -7.06 3.30
N PHE A 93 10.69 -7.37 4.52
CA PHE A 93 10.38 -6.57 5.72
C PHE A 93 10.95 -5.16 5.63
N MET A 94 12.22 -5.01 5.24
CA MET A 94 12.87 -3.71 5.09
C MET A 94 12.21 -2.85 4.01
N VAL A 95 11.79 -3.45 2.89
CA VAL A 95 11.04 -2.77 1.83
C VAL A 95 9.67 -2.34 2.34
N ALA A 96 8.94 -3.21 3.04
CA ALA A 96 7.64 -2.88 3.61
C ALA A 96 7.74 -1.74 4.63
N LEU A 97 8.78 -1.76 5.48
CA LEU A 97 9.06 -0.71 6.44
C LEU A 97 9.40 0.62 5.74
N ALA A 98 10.24 0.59 4.71
CA ALA A 98 10.58 1.77 3.93
C ALA A 98 9.33 2.39 3.28
N VAL A 99 8.45 1.57 2.69
CA VAL A 99 7.18 2.05 2.12
C VAL A 99 6.29 2.67 3.20
N ALA A 100 6.16 2.02 4.36
CA ALA A 100 5.38 2.55 5.48
C ALA A 100 5.93 3.91 5.98
N VAL A 101 7.25 4.11 6.00
CA VAL A 101 7.85 5.40 6.32
C VAL A 101 7.48 6.47 5.29
N VAL A 102 7.51 6.12 3.99
CA VAL A 102 7.09 7.05 2.93
C VAL A 102 5.60 7.37 3.03
N GLU A 103 4.75 6.39 3.32
CA GLU A 103 3.31 6.58 3.58
C GLU A 103 3.08 7.54 4.75
N LEU A 104 3.76 7.33 5.87
CA LEU A 104 3.71 8.23 7.02
C LEU A 104 4.15 9.64 6.63
N THR A 105 5.18 9.78 5.80
CA THR A 105 5.63 11.09 5.32
C THR A 105 4.57 11.78 4.44
N VAL A 106 3.85 11.02 3.61
CA VAL A 106 2.73 11.53 2.80
C VAL A 106 1.56 11.93 3.69
N ILE A 107 1.20 11.10 4.67
CA ILE A 107 0.11 11.36 5.61
C ILE A 107 0.42 12.61 6.44
N LEU A 108 1.60 12.65 7.06
CA LEU A 108 1.99 13.71 7.98
C LEU A 108 2.35 15.01 7.26
N PHE A 109 3.07 14.96 6.13
CA PHE A 109 3.67 16.15 5.52
C PHE A 109 3.27 16.39 4.05
N ASN A 110 2.47 15.51 3.44
CA ASN A 110 2.18 15.54 2.00
C ASN A 110 3.44 15.48 1.13
N ARG A 111 4.43 14.67 1.54
CA ARG A 111 5.70 14.48 0.83
C ARG A 111 6.07 12.99 0.68
N PRO A 112 6.65 12.57 -0.46
CA PRO A 112 6.97 13.37 -1.64
C PRO A 112 5.71 13.71 -2.46
N ARG A 113 5.61 14.92 -3.01
CA ARG A 113 4.39 15.37 -3.73
C ARG A 113 4.07 14.59 -5.00
N ASN A 114 5.07 13.93 -5.58
CA ASN A 114 4.93 13.22 -6.86
C ASN A 114 4.11 11.92 -6.72
N VAL A 115 4.07 11.32 -5.52
CA VAL A 115 3.29 10.09 -5.26
C VAL A 115 1.84 10.38 -4.85
N VAL A 116 1.44 11.65 -4.91
CA VAL A 116 0.08 12.11 -4.58
C VAL A 116 -0.63 12.59 -5.84
N ALA A 117 -1.94 12.33 -5.90
CA ALA A 117 -2.78 12.73 -7.02
C ALA A 117 -2.69 14.25 -7.26
N PRO A 118 -2.65 14.72 -8.54
CA PRO A 118 -2.39 16.11 -8.88
C PRO A 118 -3.27 17.12 -8.15
N HIS A 119 -4.58 16.83 -8.02
CA HIS A 119 -5.54 17.71 -7.37
C HIS A 119 -5.42 17.78 -5.84
N MET A 120 -4.71 16.84 -5.20
CA MET A 120 -4.47 16.80 -3.75
C MET A 120 -3.09 17.34 -3.33
N ARG A 121 -2.20 17.68 -4.28
CA ARG A 121 -0.83 18.14 -3.99
C ARG A 121 -0.78 19.47 -3.25
N ALA A 122 -1.79 20.32 -3.43
CA ALA A 122 -1.92 21.61 -2.76
C ALA A 122 -2.39 21.48 -1.30
N GLU A 123 -2.93 20.32 -0.92
CA GLU A 123 -3.46 20.10 0.43
C GLU A 123 -2.36 20.06 1.49
N ARG A 124 -2.70 20.43 2.72
CA ARG A 124 -1.75 20.43 3.84
C ARG A 124 -1.61 19.03 4.44
N GLY A 125 -0.43 18.70 4.95
CA GLY A 125 -0.20 17.53 5.79
C GLY A 125 -0.93 17.63 7.13
N VAL A 126 -0.89 16.56 7.94
CA VAL A 126 -1.34 16.59 9.34
C VAL A 126 -0.46 17.50 10.19
N LEU A 127 0.86 17.42 10.00
CA LEU A 127 1.86 18.22 10.70
C LEU A 127 2.45 19.24 9.71
N ARG A 128 2.65 20.46 10.19
CA ARG A 128 3.34 21.53 9.48
C ARG A 128 4.77 21.63 9.95
#